data_AF-A0A3C0W1W9-F1
#
_entry.id   AF-A0A3C0W1W9-F1
#
_cell.length_a   1.000
_cell.length_b   1.000
_cell.length_c   1.000
_cell.angle_alpha   90.00
_cell.angle_beta   90.00
_cell.angle_gamma   90.00
#
_symmetry.space_group_name_H-M   'P 1'
#
loop_
_entity.id
_entity.type
_entity.pdbx_description
1 polymer ?
#
loop_
_entity_poly.entity_id
_entity_poly.type
_entity_poly.pdbx_seq_one_letter_code
_entity_poly.pdbx_strand_id
1 'polypeptide(L)'
;FGLAAAHKGAWLGGALKLLTTFTQSFPSFVMAVTVIALLGDSGFWAVTLTLGLVTWPVFSRVVYAEASSLFQREYVQAAEMTGMSVARLYAHHVLPALVPTLSVLVVFHFAEMIVAESALSFLGIGAPLGAATWGAMLSEGRAFMLQAPWLTLGPAFAMVIIIVAAHSVGQHLRNLTR
;
A
#
# COMPACT_ATOMS: atom_id res chain seq x y z
N PHE A 1 1.01 -13.45 -0.31
CA PHE A 1 0.33 -14.09 -1.46
C PHE A 1 1.22 -14.19 -2.69
N GLY A 2 1.82 -13.10 -3.19
CA GLY A 2 2.69 -13.12 -4.38
C GLY A 2 3.83 -14.14 -4.32
N LEU A 3 4.58 -14.20 -3.21
CA LEU A 3 5.68 -15.17 -3.01
C LEU A 3 5.23 -16.63 -3.15
N ALA A 4 4.14 -16.99 -2.49
CA ALA A 4 3.63 -18.35 -2.50
C ALA A 4 3.12 -18.75 -3.89
N ALA A 5 2.47 -17.82 -4.60
CA ALA A 5 2.01 -18.03 -5.97
C ALA A 5 3.18 -18.16 -6.96
N ALA A 6 4.27 -17.42 -6.75
CA ALA A 6 5.46 -17.51 -7.59
C ALA A 6 6.20 -18.86 -7.43
N HIS A 7 6.22 -19.43 -6.23
CA HIS A 7 6.93 -20.69 -5.96
C HIS A 7 6.12 -21.94 -6.34
N LYS A 8 4.81 -21.96 -6.09
CA LYS A 8 3.97 -23.18 -6.16
C LYS A 8 3.16 -23.38 -7.45
N GLY A 9 3.54 -22.72 -8.53
CA GLY A 9 3.07 -23.03 -9.89
C GLY A 9 1.78 -22.33 -10.37
N ALA A 10 1.45 -22.59 -11.65
CA ALA A 10 0.54 -21.78 -12.47
C ALA A 10 -0.89 -21.61 -11.92
N TRP A 11 -1.39 -22.56 -11.12
CA TRP A 11 -2.74 -22.48 -10.54
C TRP A 11 -2.86 -21.37 -9.48
N LEU A 12 -1.92 -21.30 -8.53
CA LEU A 12 -1.91 -20.23 -7.51
C LEU A 12 -1.64 -18.86 -8.15
N GLY A 13 -0.78 -18.82 -9.19
CA GLY A 13 -0.60 -17.62 -10.01
C GLY A 13 -1.89 -17.18 -10.71
N GLY A 14 -2.64 -18.12 -11.28
CA GLY A 14 -3.95 -17.87 -11.90
C GLY A 14 -4.98 -17.33 -10.91
N ALA A 15 -5.12 -17.97 -9.75
CA ALA A 15 -6.03 -17.54 -8.69
C ALA A 15 -5.67 -16.13 -8.17
N LEU A 16 -4.38 -15.87 -7.93
CA LEU A 16 -3.89 -14.54 -7.54
C LEU A 16 -4.23 -13.49 -8.59
N LYS A 17 -3.99 -13.79 -9.88
CA LYS A 17 -4.29 -12.88 -10.98
C LYS A 17 -5.78 -12.56 -11.06
N LEU A 18 -6.65 -13.55 -10.87
CA LEU A 18 -8.10 -13.35 -10.86
C LEU A 18 -8.53 -12.45 -9.70
N LEU A 19 -8.10 -12.77 -8.47
CA LEU A 19 -8.45 -11.98 -7.28
C LEU A 19 -7.96 -10.53 -7.40
N THR A 20 -6.71 -10.33 -7.82
CA THR A 20 -6.15 -8.99 -7.98
C THR A 20 -6.83 -8.19 -9.08
N THR A 21 -7.18 -8.83 -10.21
CA THR A 21 -7.91 -8.18 -11.31
C THR A 21 -9.33 -7.81 -10.88
N PHE A 22 -10.00 -8.68 -10.13
CA PHE A 22 -11.32 -8.39 -9.57
C PHE A 22 -11.29 -7.23 -8.56
N THR A 23 -10.31 -7.19 -7.65
CA THR A 23 -10.19 -6.07 -6.71
C THR A 23 -9.92 -4.76 -7.44
N GLN A 24 -9.08 -4.78 -8.48
CA GLN A 24 -8.71 -3.59 -9.26
C GLN A 24 -9.73 -3.19 -10.34
N SER A 25 -10.78 -3.99 -10.59
CA SER A 25 -11.85 -3.59 -11.53
C SER A 25 -12.75 -2.50 -10.97
N PHE A 26 -12.74 -2.32 -9.65
CA PHE A 26 -13.44 -1.23 -8.98
C PHE A 26 -12.49 -0.05 -8.77
N PRO A 27 -12.97 1.20 -8.90
CA PRO A 27 -12.20 2.36 -8.46
C PRO A 27 -11.82 2.21 -6.97
N SER A 28 -10.54 2.40 -6.65
CA SER A 28 -9.97 2.14 -5.32
C SER A 28 -10.69 2.91 -4.21
N PHE A 29 -11.02 4.18 -4.46
CA PHE A 29 -11.74 5.01 -3.51
C PHE A 29 -13.18 4.55 -3.27
N VAL A 30 -13.88 4.15 -4.35
CA VAL A 30 -15.25 3.60 -4.24
C VAL A 30 -15.24 2.32 -3.41
N MET A 31 -14.30 1.41 -3.69
CA MET A 31 -14.13 0.20 -2.89
C MET A 31 -13.88 0.51 -1.41
N ALA A 32 -13.00 1.48 -1.12
CA ALA A 32 -12.69 1.87 0.26
C ALA A 32 -13.93 2.38 1.01
N VAL A 33 -14.70 3.29 0.39
CA VAL A 33 -15.94 3.84 0.98
C VAL A 33 -16.95 2.72 1.21
N THR A 34 -17.13 1.82 0.23
CA THR A 34 -18.06 0.69 0.36
C THR A 34 -17.68 -0.24 1.49
N VAL A 35 -16.41 -0.61 1.62
CA VAL A 35 -15.95 -1.51 2.70
C VAL A 35 -16.17 -0.87 4.07
N ILE A 36 -15.81 0.39 4.26
CA ILE A 36 -16.02 1.08 5.54
C ILE A 36 -17.52 1.19 5.87
N ALA A 37 -18.34 1.54 4.88
CA ALA A 37 -19.79 1.62 5.06
C ALA A 37 -20.40 0.26 5.46
N LEU A 38 -19.89 -0.85 4.91
CA LEU A 38 -20.34 -2.21 5.27
C LEU A 38 -19.86 -2.65 6.65
N LEU A 39 -18.66 -2.25 7.06
CA LEU A 39 -18.15 -2.53 8.40
C LEU A 39 -18.95 -1.78 9.48
N GLY A 40 -19.54 -0.63 9.14
CA GLY A 40 -20.34 0.18 10.06
C GLY A 40 -19.52 0.83 11.18
N ASP A 41 -18.19 0.78 11.09
CA ASP A 41 -17.25 1.30 12.08
C ASP A 41 -16.28 2.29 11.42
N SER A 42 -16.19 3.50 12.00
CA SER A 42 -15.21 4.53 11.65
C SER A 42 -14.14 4.58 12.73
N GLY A 43 -13.13 3.73 12.55
CA GLY A 43 -12.02 3.57 13.48
C GLY A 43 -10.69 3.41 12.77
N PHE A 44 -9.60 3.68 13.50
CA PHE A 44 -8.24 3.53 12.99
C PHE A 44 -8.00 2.17 12.32
N TRP A 45 -8.45 1.08 12.97
CA TRP A 45 -8.29 -0.27 12.43
C TRP A 45 -9.16 -0.54 11.20
N ALA A 46 -10.41 -0.08 11.19
CA ALA A 46 -11.31 -0.24 10.05
C ALA A 46 -10.74 0.44 8.79
N VAL A 47 -10.27 1.69 8.93
CA VAL A 47 -9.62 2.44 7.84
C VAL A 47 -8.32 1.76 7.41
N THR A 48 -7.45 1.39 8.35
CA THR A 48 -6.16 0.77 8.06
C THR A 48 -6.31 -0.56 7.31
N LEU A 49 -7.22 -1.43 7.77
CA LEU A 49 -7.50 -2.70 7.11
C LEU A 49 -8.12 -2.50 5.73
N THR A 50 -9.01 -1.51 5.58
CA THR A 50 -9.61 -1.17 4.28
C THR A 50 -8.55 -0.70 3.28
N LEU A 51 -7.68 0.23 3.67
CA LEU A 51 -6.61 0.71 2.79
C LEU A 51 -5.62 -0.42 2.44
N GLY A 52 -5.33 -1.32 3.40
CA GLY A 52 -4.56 -2.54 3.13
C GLY A 52 -5.26 -3.47 2.12
N LEU A 53 -6.57 -3.66 2.23
CA LEU A 53 -7.39 -4.45 1.31
C LEU A 53 -7.46 -3.82 -0.10
N VAL A 54 -7.37 -2.51 -0.20
CA VAL A 54 -7.39 -1.83 -1.50
C VAL A 54 -6.01 -1.89 -2.17
N THR A 55 -4.93 -1.84 -1.39
CA THR A 55 -3.55 -1.74 -1.93
C THR A 55 -2.83 -3.08 -2.09
N TRP A 56 -3.22 -4.15 -1.38
CA TRP A 56 -2.55 -5.46 -1.49
C TRP A 56 -2.41 -6.02 -2.91
N PRO A 57 -3.31 -5.76 -3.89
CA PRO A 57 -3.13 -6.30 -5.23
C PRO A 57 -1.86 -5.78 -5.89
N VAL A 58 -1.49 -4.52 -5.68
CA VAL A 58 -0.29 -3.92 -6.27
C VAL A 58 0.96 -4.61 -5.73
N PHE A 59 1.08 -4.70 -4.41
CA PHE A 59 2.19 -5.41 -3.75
C PHE A 59 2.28 -6.87 -4.18
N SER A 60 1.14 -7.57 -4.24
CA SER A 60 1.15 -8.99 -4.58
C SER A 60 1.58 -9.26 -6.02
N ARG A 61 1.22 -8.39 -6.98
CA ARG A 61 1.63 -8.50 -8.39
C ARG A 61 3.12 -8.23 -8.58
N VAL A 62 3.64 -7.18 -7.94
CA VAL A 62 5.09 -6.86 -7.99
C VAL A 62 5.91 -7.99 -7.38
N VAL A 63 5.52 -8.44 -6.17
CA VAL A 63 6.18 -9.57 -5.51
C VAL A 63 6.12 -10.83 -6.36
N TYR A 64 4.98 -11.13 -6.99
CA TYR A 64 4.86 -12.29 -7.87
C TYR A 64 5.83 -12.20 -9.06
N ALA A 65 5.85 -11.07 -9.76
CA ALA A 65 6.69 -10.88 -10.94
C ALA A 65 8.19 -11.01 -10.60
N GLU A 66 8.65 -10.31 -9.57
CA GLU A 66 10.05 -10.34 -9.14
C GLU A 66 10.44 -11.73 -8.61
N ALA A 67 9.60 -12.31 -7.73
CA ALA A 67 9.89 -13.63 -7.16
C ALA A 67 9.93 -14.73 -8.23
N SER A 68 9.05 -14.69 -9.23
CA SER A 68 9.08 -15.64 -10.34
C SER A 68 10.42 -15.62 -11.10
N SER A 69 11.04 -14.44 -11.25
CA SER A 69 12.39 -14.34 -11.82
C SER A 69 13.46 -14.82 -10.84
N LEU A 70 13.35 -14.47 -9.55
CA LEU A 70 14.31 -14.89 -8.52
C LEU A 70 14.38 -16.42 -8.38
N PHE A 71 13.25 -17.12 -8.39
CA PHE A 71 13.20 -18.58 -8.33
C PHE A 71 13.85 -19.27 -9.55
N GLN A 72 14.04 -18.55 -10.67
CA GLN A 72 14.76 -19.06 -11.84
C GLN A 72 16.28 -18.82 -11.78
N ARG A 73 16.79 -18.11 -10.78
CA ARG A 73 18.23 -17.83 -10.66
C ARG A 73 18.98 -19.04 -10.09
N GLU A 74 20.18 -19.30 -10.62
CA GLU A 74 21.01 -20.45 -10.27
C GLU A 74 21.30 -20.56 -8.77
N TYR A 75 21.56 -19.45 -8.07
CA TYR A 75 21.85 -19.49 -6.63
C TYR A 75 20.63 -19.89 -5.80
N VAL A 76 19.41 -19.57 -6.25
CA VAL A 76 18.16 -19.97 -5.56
C VAL A 76 17.89 -21.44 -5.80
N GLN A 77 18.05 -21.90 -7.04
CA GLN A 77 17.91 -23.32 -7.39
C GLN A 77 18.95 -24.19 -6.68
N ALA A 78 20.21 -23.74 -6.62
CA ALA A 78 21.26 -24.42 -5.88
C ALA A 78 20.92 -24.52 -4.38
N ALA A 79 20.46 -23.42 -3.76
CA ALA A 79 20.02 -23.43 -2.36
C ALA A 79 18.87 -24.40 -2.11
N GLU A 80 17.91 -24.50 -3.04
CA GLU A 80 16.80 -25.45 -2.95
C GLU A 80 17.28 -26.92 -3.01
N MET A 81 18.25 -27.23 -3.89
CA MET A 81 18.83 -28.57 -4.02
C MET A 81 19.60 -29.03 -2.77
N THR A 82 20.06 -28.12 -1.92
CA THR A 82 20.76 -28.46 -0.67
C THR A 82 19.84 -28.96 0.46
N GLY A 83 18.54 -29.13 0.20
CA GLY A 83 17.57 -29.59 1.20
C GLY A 83 17.15 -28.49 2.19
N MET A 84 17.34 -27.22 1.81
CA MET A 84 16.94 -26.08 2.62
C MET A 84 15.41 -26.03 2.78
N SER A 85 14.92 -25.72 3.98
CA SER A 85 13.48 -25.54 4.20
C SER A 85 12.96 -24.31 3.44
N VAL A 86 11.73 -24.39 2.93
CA VAL A 86 11.09 -23.30 2.16
C VAL A 86 11.10 -21.96 2.92
N ALA A 87 10.86 -22.00 4.24
CA ALA A 87 10.91 -20.80 5.07
C ALA A 87 12.31 -20.16 5.10
N ARG A 88 13.36 -20.98 5.17
CA ARG A 88 14.75 -20.50 5.17
C ARG A 88 15.14 -19.96 3.79
N LEU A 89 14.75 -20.65 2.72
CA LEU A 89 14.91 -20.18 1.33
C LEU A 89 14.30 -18.79 1.14
N TYR A 90 13.05 -18.61 1.59
CA TYR A 90 12.38 -17.32 1.50
C TYR A 90 13.09 -16.25 2.33
N ALA A 91 13.40 -16.52 3.59
CA ALA A 91 13.98 -15.53 4.49
C ALA A 91 15.41 -15.10 4.12
N HIS A 92 16.22 -16.00 3.53
CA HIS A 92 17.63 -15.72 3.27
C HIS A 92 17.95 -15.39 1.82
N HIS A 93 17.14 -15.86 0.85
CA HIS A 93 17.46 -15.70 -0.57
C HIS A 93 16.45 -14.87 -1.34
N VAL A 94 15.14 -15.01 -1.04
CA VAL A 94 14.09 -14.35 -1.83
C VAL A 94 13.68 -13.01 -1.21
N LEU A 95 13.30 -12.98 0.06
CA LEU A 95 12.86 -11.77 0.74
C LEU A 95 13.95 -10.68 0.74
N PRO A 96 15.22 -10.96 1.08
CA PRO A 96 16.26 -9.94 1.05
C PRO A 96 16.48 -9.36 -0.35
N ALA A 97 16.33 -10.19 -1.40
CA ALA A 97 16.44 -9.73 -2.79
C ALA A 97 15.24 -8.86 -3.22
N LEU A 98 14.07 -9.02 -2.59
CA LEU A 98 12.88 -8.20 -2.85
C LEU A 98 12.85 -6.89 -2.05
N VAL A 99 13.59 -6.80 -0.93
CA VAL A 99 13.59 -5.62 -0.05
C VAL A 99 13.78 -4.31 -0.83
N PRO A 100 14.76 -4.17 -1.75
CA PRO A 100 14.97 -2.89 -2.44
C PRO A 100 13.75 -2.46 -3.26
N THR A 101 13.16 -3.38 -4.03
CA THR A 101 11.94 -3.13 -4.82
C THR A 101 10.74 -2.81 -3.92
N LEU A 102 10.58 -3.53 -2.80
CA LEU A 102 9.50 -3.31 -1.86
C LEU A 102 9.64 -2.00 -1.09
N SER A 103 10.85 -1.59 -0.72
CA SER A 103 11.11 -0.32 -0.06
C SER A 103 10.64 0.85 -0.92
N VAL A 104 10.97 0.82 -2.22
CA VAL A 104 10.50 1.83 -3.18
C VAL A 104 8.97 1.84 -3.26
N LEU A 105 8.36 0.67 -3.36
CA LEU A 105 6.91 0.52 -3.48
C LEU A 105 6.15 1.02 -2.25
N VAL A 106 6.66 0.71 -1.05
CA VAL A 106 6.10 1.18 0.23
C VAL A 106 6.11 2.70 0.29
N VAL A 107 7.21 3.35 -0.11
CA VAL A 107 7.33 4.81 -0.02
C VAL A 107 6.35 5.51 -0.98
N PHE A 108 6.17 5.01 -2.19
CA PHE A 108 5.19 5.58 -3.13
C PHE A 108 3.75 5.40 -2.62
N HIS A 109 3.38 4.18 -2.20
CA HIS A 109 2.02 3.94 -1.70
C HIS A 109 1.74 4.62 -0.38
N PHE A 110 2.74 4.88 0.46
CA PHE A 110 2.55 5.65 1.68
C PHE A 110 1.98 7.05 1.39
N ALA A 111 2.49 7.72 0.36
CA ALA A 111 1.98 9.03 -0.06
C ALA A 111 0.53 8.94 -0.55
N GLU A 112 0.19 7.91 -1.32
CA GLU A 112 -1.18 7.65 -1.77
C GLU A 112 -2.13 7.35 -0.59
N MET A 113 -1.66 6.60 0.41
CA MET A 113 -2.44 6.26 1.60
C MET A 113 -2.76 7.49 2.45
N ILE A 114 -1.86 8.46 2.55
CA ILE A 114 -2.15 9.74 3.22
C ILE A 114 -3.31 10.47 2.54
N VAL A 115 -3.30 10.53 1.21
CA VAL A 115 -4.37 11.18 0.44
C VAL A 115 -5.69 10.43 0.61
N ALA A 116 -5.66 9.09 0.51
CA ALA A 116 -6.84 8.25 0.65
C ALA A 116 -7.44 8.35 2.06
N GLU A 117 -6.62 8.25 3.11
CA GLU A 117 -7.04 8.42 4.50
C GLU A 117 -7.62 9.82 4.73
N SER A 118 -6.94 10.86 4.25
CA SER A 118 -7.43 12.23 4.40
C SER A 118 -8.76 12.45 3.69
N ALA A 119 -8.96 11.86 2.50
CA ALA A 119 -10.24 11.93 1.80
C ALA A 119 -11.37 11.21 2.57
N LEU A 120 -11.09 10.04 3.16
CA LEU A 120 -12.05 9.30 3.98
C LEU A 120 -12.38 10.07 5.28
N SER A 121 -11.38 10.59 5.97
CA SER A 121 -11.54 11.42 7.17
C SER A 121 -12.28 12.73 6.87
N PHE A 122 -12.04 13.34 5.70
CA PHE A 122 -12.79 14.52 5.25
C PHE A 122 -14.28 14.24 5.03
N LEU A 123 -14.62 13.02 4.59
CA LEU A 123 -16.00 12.55 4.44
C LEU A 123 -16.64 12.09 5.76
N GLY A 124 -15.91 12.12 6.87
CA GLY A 124 -16.42 11.71 8.19
C GLY A 124 -16.51 10.20 8.40
N ILE A 125 -15.94 9.40 7.50
CA ILE A 125 -15.90 7.92 7.57
C ILE A 125 -14.52 7.38 7.92
N GLY A 126 -13.54 8.28 8.08
CA GLY A 126 -12.15 7.94 8.41
C GLY A 126 -11.94 7.73 9.91
N ALA A 127 -10.99 8.49 10.46
CA ALA A 127 -10.65 8.41 11.87
C ALA A 127 -11.82 8.80 12.81
N PRO A 128 -11.78 8.36 14.09
CA PRO A 128 -12.79 8.72 15.08
C PRO A 128 -12.98 10.24 15.19
N LEU A 129 -14.21 10.67 15.48
CA LEU A 129 -14.53 12.08 15.71
C LEU A 129 -13.64 12.68 16.81
N GLY A 130 -13.07 13.86 16.55
CA GLY A 130 -12.13 14.54 17.45
C GLY A 130 -10.66 14.11 17.29
N ALA A 131 -10.36 13.12 16.46
CA ALA A 131 -8.99 12.82 16.08
C ALA A 131 -8.44 13.92 15.16
N ALA A 132 -7.27 14.47 15.49
CA ALA A 132 -6.60 15.47 14.67
C ALA A 132 -5.94 14.86 13.42
N THR A 133 -6.74 14.32 12.50
CA THR A 133 -6.28 13.91 11.17
C THR A 133 -6.32 15.08 10.21
N TRP A 134 -5.44 15.11 9.22
CA TRP A 134 -5.43 16.18 8.23
C TRP A 134 -6.74 16.25 7.44
N GLY A 135 -7.37 15.11 7.14
CA GLY A 135 -8.69 15.06 6.54
C GLY A 135 -9.79 15.71 7.39
N ALA A 136 -9.81 15.42 8.70
CA ALA A 136 -10.76 16.03 9.62
C ALA A 136 -10.52 17.55 9.76
N MET A 137 -9.26 17.97 9.89
CA MET A 137 -8.88 19.40 9.94
C MET A 137 -9.33 20.15 8.68
N LEU A 138 -9.15 19.55 7.49
CA LEU A 138 -9.65 20.11 6.24
C LEU A 138 -11.17 20.22 6.22
N SER A 139 -11.88 19.21 6.76
CA SER A 139 -13.33 19.20 6.82
C SER A 139 -13.89 20.32 7.70
N GLU A 140 -13.31 20.48 8.88
CA GLU A 140 -13.67 21.51 9.86
C GLU A 140 -13.34 22.92 9.38
N GLY A 141 -12.17 23.09 8.75
CA GLY A 141 -11.70 24.38 8.21
C GLY A 141 -12.59 24.95 7.12
N ARG A 142 -13.40 24.12 6.43
CA ARG A 142 -14.35 24.58 5.39
C ARG A 142 -15.30 25.68 5.87
N ALA A 143 -15.80 25.56 7.10
CA ALA A 143 -16.74 26.53 7.66
C ALA A 143 -16.10 27.91 7.91
N PHE A 144 -14.77 27.96 8.00
CA PHE A 144 -14.02 29.16 8.36
C PHE A 144 -13.13 29.66 7.21
N MET A 145 -13.33 29.21 5.97
CA MET A 145 -12.41 29.56 4.87
C MET A 145 -12.29 31.07 4.62
N LEU A 146 -13.34 31.85 4.89
CA LEU A 146 -13.32 33.31 4.70
C LEU A 146 -12.73 34.04 5.92
N GLN A 147 -12.83 33.47 7.12
CA GLN A 147 -12.40 34.11 8.37
C GLN A 147 -11.00 33.67 8.81
N ALA A 148 -10.69 32.38 8.64
CA ALA A 148 -9.47 31.72 9.09
C ALA A 148 -9.00 30.67 8.05
N PRO A 149 -8.62 31.09 6.83
CA PRO A 149 -8.24 30.18 5.74
C PRO A 149 -7.05 29.27 6.08
N TRP A 150 -6.20 29.66 7.04
CA TRP A 150 -5.07 28.84 7.51
C TRP A 150 -5.50 27.52 8.13
N LEU A 151 -6.73 27.39 8.65
CA LEU A 151 -7.25 26.14 9.19
C LEU A 151 -7.36 25.05 8.11
N THR A 152 -7.62 25.45 6.86
CA THR A 152 -7.65 24.55 5.71
C THR A 152 -6.29 24.50 5.00
N LEU A 153 -5.65 25.66 4.80
CA LEU A 153 -4.37 25.73 4.06
C LEU A 153 -3.22 25.06 4.81
N GLY A 154 -3.20 25.12 6.14
CA GLY A 154 -2.17 24.49 6.99
C GLY A 154 -2.05 22.98 6.76
N PRO A 155 -3.09 22.17 7.02
CA PRO A 155 -3.05 20.73 6.77
C PRO A 155 -2.84 20.41 5.29
N ALA A 156 -3.43 21.17 4.36
CA ALA A 156 -3.20 20.97 2.92
C ALA A 156 -1.73 21.13 2.54
N PHE A 157 -1.06 22.16 3.06
CA PHE A 157 0.36 22.40 2.77
C PHE A 157 1.26 21.35 3.43
N ALA A 158 0.95 20.93 4.65
CA ALA A 158 1.64 19.84 5.32
C ALA A 158 1.57 18.53 4.53
N MET A 159 0.39 18.19 4.00
CA MET A 159 0.20 17.03 3.12
C MET A 159 1.08 17.15 1.86
N VAL A 160 1.06 18.29 1.19
CA VAL A 160 1.86 18.51 -0.04
C VAL A 160 3.35 18.31 0.25
N ILE A 161 3.87 18.88 1.33
CA ILE A 161 5.28 18.72 1.71
C ILE A 161 5.62 17.24 1.91
N ILE A 162 4.81 16.52 2.69
CA ILE A 162 5.10 15.12 3.01
C ILE A 162 4.96 14.19 1.80
N ILE A 163 3.98 14.44 0.93
CA ILE A 163 3.80 13.69 -0.32
C ILE A 163 5.00 13.91 -1.24
N VAL A 164 5.43 15.17 -1.42
CA VAL A 164 6.59 15.49 -2.26
C VAL A 164 7.87 14.89 -1.67
N ALA A 165 8.06 14.98 -0.35
CA ALA A 165 9.21 14.37 0.33
C ALA A 165 9.21 12.84 0.14
N ALA A 166 8.08 12.17 0.38
CA ALA A 166 7.95 10.73 0.20
C ALA A 166 8.24 10.33 -1.25
N HIS A 167 7.64 11.00 -2.24
CA HIS A 167 7.93 10.73 -3.65
C HIS A 167 9.39 10.94 -4.02
N SER A 168 10.03 11.98 -3.50
CA SER A 168 11.46 12.26 -3.74
C SER A 168 12.35 11.16 -3.15
N VAL A 169 12.04 10.70 -1.93
CA VAL A 169 12.72 9.57 -1.29
C VAL A 169 12.54 8.29 -2.11
N GLY A 170 11.31 8.00 -2.55
CA GLY A 170 11.01 6.82 -3.37
C GLY A 170 11.74 6.84 -4.71
N GLN A 171 11.82 8.01 -5.35
CA GLN A 171 12.61 8.19 -6.58
C GLN A 171 14.11 7.98 -6.34
N HIS A 172 14.65 8.53 -5.26
CA HIS A 172 16.06 8.35 -4.91
C HIS A 172 16.38 6.87 -4.64
N LEU A 173 15.58 6.19 -3.82
CA LEU A 173 15.72 4.76 -3.56
C LEU A 173 15.68 3.95 -4.87
N ARG A 174 14.72 4.24 -5.74
CA ARG A 174 14.59 3.56 -7.05
C ARG A 174 15.84 3.71 -7.90
N ASN A 175 16.48 4.88 -7.86
CA ASN A 175 17.69 5.14 -8.63
C ASN A 175 18.91 4.38 -8.08
N LEU A 176 18.99 4.16 -6.76
CA LEU A 176 20.05 3.35 -6.15
C LEU A 176 19.92 1.85 -6.44
N THR A 177 18.71 1.40 -6.78
CA THR A 177 18.40 -0.03 -7.03
C THR A 177 18.51 -0.46 -8.50
N ARG A 178 18.75 0.47 -9.42
CA ARG A 178 18.98 0.20 -10.85
C ARG A 178 20.47 0.13 -11.14
#